data_AF-A0A1G8CWB0-F1
#
_entry.id   AF-A0A1G8CWB0-F1
#
_cell.length_a   1.000
_cell.length_b   1.000
_cell.length_c   1.000
_cell.angle_alpha   90.00
_cell.angle_beta   90.00
_cell.angle_gamma   90.00
#
_symmetry.space_group_name_H-M   'P 1'
#
loop_
_entity.id
_entity.type
_entity.pdbx_description
1 polymer ?
#
loop_
_entity_poly.entity_id
_entity_poly.type
_entity_poly.pdbx_seq_one_letter_code
_entity_poly.pdbx_strand_id
1 'polypeptide(L)' 'MSGGAADEHTVDLTVDVQRGTPIAEELAALIAVVTEAYADESAQATVDETSGRSAWSVSQRALRQPLRRDIGWGRFG' A
#
# COMPACT_ATOMS: atom_id res chain seq x y z
N MET A 1 -18.28 4.14 -22.98
CA MET A 1 -17.36 3.58 -21.97
C MET A 1 -16.39 4.69 -21.62
N SER A 2 -16.68 5.45 -20.56
CA SER A 2 -15.78 6.50 -20.06
C SER A 2 -14.76 5.83 -19.15
N GLY A 3 -13.51 5.76 -19.60
CA GLY A 3 -12.38 5.46 -18.72
C GLY A 3 -12.23 6.61 -17.74
N GLY A 4 -12.46 6.33 -16.46
CA GLY A 4 -12.13 7.26 -15.40
C GLY A 4 -10.62 7.46 -15.41
N ALA A 5 -10.18 8.71 -15.55
CA ALA A 5 -8.80 9.08 -15.29
C ALA A 5 -8.47 8.56 -13.88
N ALA A 6 -7.47 7.69 -13.78
CA ALA A 6 -6.90 7.32 -12.50
C ALA A 6 -6.56 8.63 -11.78
N ASP A 7 -7.11 8.80 -10.59
CA ASP A 7 -6.81 9.94 -9.74
C ASP A 7 -5.32 9.85 -9.44
N GLU A 8 -4.53 10.69 -10.11
CA GLU A 8 -3.08 10.75 -9.96
C GLU A 8 -2.82 11.39 -8.59
N HIS A 9 -2.87 10.55 -7.55
CA HIS A 9 -2.65 10.98 -6.18
C HIS A 9 -1.16 11.30 -6.00
N THR A 10 -0.74 12.48 -6.44
CA THR A 10 0.52 13.07 -6.02
C THR A 10 0.37 13.43 -4.55
N VAL A 11 0.81 12.53 -3.66
CA VAL A 11 0.91 12.83 -2.25
C VAL A 11 2.03 13.85 -2.09
N ASP A 12 1.69 15.08 -1.73
CA ASP A 12 2.69 16.10 -1.43
C ASP A 12 3.47 15.71 -0.16
N LEU A 13 4.73 15.31 -0.36
CA LEU A 13 5.65 15.00 0.72
C LEU A 13 6.03 16.30 1.46
N THR A 14 5.74 16.35 2.76
CA THR A 14 6.04 17.51 3.61
C THR A 14 7.02 17.10 4.71
N VAL A 15 8.04 17.93 4.94
CA VAL A 15 8.99 17.81 6.06
C VAL A 15 8.85 19.02 6.96
N ASP A 16 8.58 18.80 8.25
CA ASP A 16 8.41 19.88 9.23
C ASP A 16 9.51 19.85 10.29
N VAL A 17 10.09 21.02 10.57
CA VAL A 17 11.18 21.20 11.54
C VAL A 17 10.58 21.51 12.91
N GLN A 18 10.48 20.49 13.77
CA GLN A 18 9.89 20.66 15.10
C GLN A 18 10.76 21.46 16.06
N ARG A 19 12.09 21.45 15.89
CA ARG A 19 13.05 22.14 16.77
C ARG A 19 14.33 22.54 16.02
N GLY A 20 14.97 23.61 16.48
CA GLY A 20 16.22 24.13 15.92
C GLY A 20 16.00 25.11 14.76
N THR A 21 17.08 25.52 14.12
CA THR A 21 17.05 26.39 12.93
C THR A 21 18.12 25.89 11.96
N PRO A 22 17.82 24.82 11.21
CA PRO A 22 18.78 24.25 10.26
C PRO A 22 19.11 25.27 9.17
N ILE A 23 20.35 25.22 8.70
CA ILE A 23 20.75 26.06 7.57
C ILE A 23 20.31 25.41 6.25
N ALA A 24 20.28 26.21 5.18
CA ALA A 24 19.84 25.76 3.87
C ALA A 24 20.65 24.54 3.35
N GLU A 25 21.94 24.50 3.64
CA GLU A 25 22.83 23.42 3.22
C GLU A 25 22.48 22.08 3.88
N GLU A 26 22.09 22.09 5.15
CA GLU A 26 21.65 20.90 5.88
C GLU A 26 20.31 20.37 5.35
N LEU A 27 19.38 21.27 5.05
CA LEU A 27 18.10 20.90 4.42
C LEU A 27 18.32 20.32 3.02
N ALA A 28 19.22 20.91 2.23
CA ALA A 28 19.57 20.39 0.91
C ALA A 28 20.21 19.00 1.01
N ALA A 29 21.12 18.79 1.96
CA ALA A 29 21.73 17.49 2.21
C ALA A 29 20.69 16.44 2.63
N LEU A 30 19.76 16.80 3.52
CA LEU A 30 18.67 15.92 3.93
C LEU A 30 17.80 15.52 2.75
N ILE A 31 17.34 16.49 1.95
CA ILE A 31 16.49 16.24 0.78
C ILE A 31 17.21 15.30 -0.19
N ALA A 32 18.48 15.58 -0.51
CA ALA A 32 19.26 14.74 -1.42
C ALA A 32 19.34 13.28 -0.94
N VAL A 33 19.62 13.06 0.34
CA VAL A 33 19.71 11.71 0.92
C VAL A 33 18.37 10.99 0.91
N VAL A 34 17.28 11.66 1.30
CA VAL A 34 15.94 11.05 1.35
C VAL A 34 15.43 10.74 -0.05
N THR A 35 15.67 11.64 -1.02
CA THR A 35 15.30 11.39 -2.42
C THR A 35 16.04 10.19 -2.99
N GLU A 36 17.34 10.06 -2.74
CA GLU A 36 18.13 8.90 -3.20
C GLU A 36 17.61 7.60 -2.56
N ALA A 37 17.42 7.59 -1.24
CA ALA A 37 16.90 6.41 -0.53
C ALA A 37 15.50 6.00 -1.05
N TYR A 38 14.64 6.97 -1.33
CA TYR A 38 13.32 6.72 -1.91
C TYR A 38 13.41 6.18 -3.34
N ALA A 39 14.33 6.69 -4.16
CA ALA A 39 14.55 6.20 -5.52
C ALA A 39 15.03 4.74 -5.51
N ASP A 40 15.97 4.40 -4.62
CA ASP A 40 16.45 3.04 -4.44
C ASP A 40 15.31 2.11 -3.98
N GLU A 41 14.53 2.51 -2.98
CA GLU A 41 13.38 1.73 -2.49
C GLU A 41 12.35 1.50 -3.60
N SER A 42 12.01 2.56 -4.34
CA SER A 42 11.07 2.51 -5.45
C SER A 42 11.56 1.59 -6.57
N ALA A 43 12.87 1.59 -6.87
CA ALA A 43 13.46 0.71 -7.86
C ALA A 43 13.45 -0.77 -7.43
N GLN A 44 13.49 -1.05 -6.13
CA GLN A 44 13.38 -2.40 -5.57
C GLN A 44 11.92 -2.84 -5.35
N ALA A 45 10.95 -1.94 -5.47
CA ALA A 45 9.54 -2.27 -5.34
C ALA A 45 9.12 -3.21 -6.47
N THR A 46 8.71 -4.43 -6.10
CA THR A 46 8.28 -5.47 -7.06
C THR A 46 6.76 -5.60 -7.15
N VAL A 47 6.04 -4.86 -6.31
CA VAL A 47 4.57 -4.83 -6.31
C VAL A 47 4.13 -3.84 -7.38
N ASP A 48 3.28 -4.30 -8.30
CA ASP A 48 2.63 -3.42 -9.27
C ASP A 48 1.71 -2.42 -8.54
N GLU A 49 1.92 -1.13 -8.76
CA GLU A 49 1.14 -0.04 -8.18
C GLU A 49 -0.31 0.00 -8.70
N THR A 50 -0.58 -0.73 -9.78
CA THR A 50 -1.94 -0.86 -10.30
C THR A 50 -2.84 -1.42 -9.21
N SER A 51 -3.90 -0.66 -8.86
CA SER A 51 -4.89 -0.98 -7.82
C SER A 51 -5.81 -2.14 -8.20
N GLY A 52 -5.26 -3.20 -8.78
CA GLY A 52 -5.94 -4.43 -9.11
C GLY A 52 -6.38 -5.17 -7.84
N ARG A 53 -7.47 -5.92 -7.97
CA ARG A 53 -7.88 -6.88 -6.94
C ARG A 53 -6.74 -7.88 -6.73
N SER A 54 -6.17 -7.92 -5.53
CA SER A 54 -5.12 -8.88 -5.18
C SER A 54 -5.56 -10.31 -5.44
N ALA A 55 -4.64 -11.21 -5.77
CA ALA A 55 -4.95 -12.64 -5.95
C ALA A 55 -5.68 -13.23 -4.73
N TRP A 56 -5.40 -12.73 -3.52
CA TRP A 56 -6.14 -13.05 -2.30
C TRP A 56 -7.60 -12.60 -2.37
N SER A 57 -7.87 -11.35 -2.74
CA SER A 57 -9.24 -10.85 -2.89
C SER A 57 -10.04 -11.59 -3.97
N VAL A 58 -9.38 -12.05 -5.05
CA VAL A 58 -10.02 -12.84 -6.12
C VAL A 58 -10.25 -14.29 -5.67
N SER A 59 -9.33 -14.87 -4.91
CA SER A 59 -9.38 -16.25 -4.43
C SER A 59 -10.18 -16.44 -3.14
N GLN A 60 -10.62 -15.35 -2.49
CA GLN A 60 -11.70 -15.36 -1.51
C GLN A 60 -12.97 -15.88 -2.18
N ARG A 61 -13.07 -17.21 -2.29
CA ARG A 61 -14.35 -17.90 -2.46
C ARG A 61 -15.17 -17.43 -1.27
N ALA A 62 -16.23 -16.66 -1.55
CA ALA A 62 -17.19 -16.18 -0.57
C ALA A 62 -17.27 -17.23 0.53
N LEU A 63 -16.76 -16.88 1.72
CA LEU A 63 -16.61 -17.81 2.83
C LEU A 63 -17.87 -18.65 2.84
N ARG A 64 -17.75 -19.93 2.44
CA ARG A 64 -18.92 -20.82 2.43
C ARG A 64 -19.55 -20.65 3.81
N GLN A 65 -20.88 -20.61 3.84
CA GLN A 65 -21.68 -20.48 5.07
C GLN A 65 -20.91 -21.12 6.24
N PRO A 66 -20.62 -20.37 7.32
CA PRO A 66 -19.85 -20.90 8.44
C PRO A 66 -20.36 -22.30 8.79
N LEU A 67 -19.44 -23.25 8.96
CA LEU A 67 -19.79 -24.65 9.25
C LEU A 67 -20.80 -24.68 10.40
N ARG A 68 -22.00 -25.18 10.14
CA ARG A 68 -23.11 -25.27 11.10
C ARG A 68 -22.70 -26.20 12.25
N ARG A 69 -22.19 -25.61 13.34
CA ARG A 69 -21.74 -26.34 14.54
C ARG A 69 -22.89 -26.98 15.32
N ASP A 70 -24.11 -26.57 15.02
CA ASP A 70 -25.34 -27.18 15.52
C ASP A 70 -25.68 -28.51 14.84
N ILE A 71 -25.04 -28.83 13.71
CA ILE A 71 -25.13 -30.13 13.04
C ILE A 71 -23.89 -30.93 13.45
N GLY A 72 -24.08 -31.93 14.32
CA GLY A 72 -22.98 -32.81 14.76
C GLY A 72 -22.28 -33.52 13.60
N TRP A 73 -21.00 -33.86 13.79
CA TRP A 73 -20.08 -34.44 12.78
C TRP A 73 -20.39 -35.90 12.38
N GLY A 74 -21.66 -36.33 12.33
CA GLY A 74 -22.02 -37.75 12.35
C GLY A 74 -23.22 -38.21 11.54
N ARG A 75 -23.71 -37.47 10.54
CA ARG A 75 -24.79 -37.96 9.66
C ARG A 75 -24.38 -37.98 8.19
N PHE A 76 -23.51 -38.93 7.86
CA PHE A 76 -23.44 -39.54 6.54
C PHE A 76 -23.95 -40.97 6.69
N GLY A 77 -25.26 -41.13 6.55
CA GLY A 77 -25.98 -42.41 6.53
C GLY A 77 -27.13 -42.29 5.55
#